data_AF-A0A1R1FIA4-F1
#
_entry.id   AF-A0A1R1FIA4-F1
#
_cell.length_a   1.000
_cell.length_b   1.000
_cell.length_c   1.000
_cell.angle_alpha   90.00
_cell.angle_beta   90.00
_cell.angle_gamma   90.00
#
_symmetry.space_group_name_H-M   'P 1'
#
loop_
_entity.id
_entity.type
_entity.pdbx_description
1 polymer ?
#
loop_
_entity_poly.entity_id
_entity_poly.type
_entity_poly.pdbx_seq_one_letter_code
_entity_poly.pdbx_strand_id
1 'polypeptide(L)'
;MQVHYKMPESLVDIVRIDKKLREQHVGTIDDYMGFYISFNNDDDRYYCTPDDAIIFGRTGADGDHFAFFTFNRSISDLEEAPIIFIQPTAFGNQVTLVARNLKDFIALFINLKEIYVLERFRFYKNKLDFTNDYNDNYMEDIKMRESDNHLIIELLKENIKGIAEIDDVYEYIIESRKQIELGINNDDFG
;
A
#
# COMPACT_ATOMS: atom_id res chain seq x y z
N MET A 1 9.31 26.30 0.46
CA MET A 1 8.66 26.08 1.77
C MET A 1 8.34 24.61 1.87
N GLN A 2 8.93 23.90 2.84
CA GLN A 2 8.69 22.47 3.06
C GLN A 2 7.28 22.33 3.64
N VAL A 3 6.39 21.61 2.96
CA VAL A 3 5.04 21.36 3.44
C VAL A 3 5.12 20.21 4.44
N HIS A 4 4.74 20.48 5.68
CA HIS A 4 4.68 19.45 6.71
C HIS A 4 3.29 18.82 6.68
N TYR A 5 3.20 17.61 6.14
CA TYR A 5 2.00 16.80 6.24
C TYR A 5 1.89 16.17 7.64
N LYS A 6 0.68 16.17 8.18
CA LYS A 6 0.36 15.40 9.39
C LYS A 6 0.28 13.92 9.00
N MET A 7 0.82 13.05 9.86
CA MET A 7 0.62 11.60 9.72
C MET A 7 -0.90 11.29 9.78
N PRO A 8 -1.45 10.55 8.81
CA PRO A 8 -2.87 10.18 8.82
C PRO A 8 -3.19 9.30 10.02
N GLU A 9 -4.41 9.41 10.55
CA GLU A 9 -4.87 8.69 11.74
C GLU A 9 -4.75 7.17 11.56
N SER A 10 -5.09 6.67 10.38
CA SER A 10 -4.96 5.26 10.01
C SER A 10 -3.50 4.78 10.11
N LEU A 11 -2.53 5.61 9.73
CA LEU A 11 -1.10 5.27 9.86
C LEU A 11 -0.62 5.36 11.32
N VAL A 12 -1.13 6.33 12.08
CA VAL A 12 -0.88 6.42 13.53
C VAL A 12 -1.37 5.16 14.25
N ASP A 13 -2.51 4.61 13.83
CA ASP A 13 -3.04 3.37 14.39
C ASP A 13 -2.18 2.15 14.02
N ILE A 14 -1.66 2.07 12.79
CA ILE A 14 -0.66 1.04 12.40
C ILE A 14 0.60 1.16 13.26
N VAL A 15 1.13 2.38 13.49
CA VAL A 15 2.27 2.60 14.39
C VAL A 15 1.96 2.14 15.81
N ARG A 16 0.73 2.36 16.29
CA ARG A 16 0.30 1.90 17.61
C ARG A 16 0.24 0.37 17.69
N ILE A 17 -0.22 -0.29 16.63
CA ILE A 17 -0.20 -1.75 16.51
C ILE A 17 1.24 -2.26 16.53
N ASP A 18 2.13 -1.71 15.71
CA ASP A 18 3.57 -2.10 15.67
C ASP A 18 4.21 -2.02 17.06
N LYS A 19 3.95 -0.92 17.77
CA LYS A 19 4.46 -0.72 19.14
C LYS A 19 3.94 -1.82 20.08
N LYS A 20 2.65 -2.15 20.05
CA LYS A 20 2.06 -3.20 20.89
C LYS A 20 2.68 -4.58 20.58
N LEU A 21 2.87 -4.91 19.31
CA LEU A 21 3.48 -6.19 18.90
C LEU A 21 4.91 -6.31 19.43
N ARG A 22 5.70 -5.23 19.35
CA ARG A 22 7.07 -5.17 19.90
C ARG A 22 7.10 -5.32 21.41
N GLU A 23 6.21 -4.61 22.12
CA GLU A 23 6.11 -4.68 23.59
C GLU A 23 5.72 -6.07 24.09
N GLN A 24 4.95 -6.82 23.30
CA GLN A 24 4.55 -8.19 23.60
C GLN A 24 5.56 -9.24 23.12
N HIS A 25 6.64 -8.83 22.44
CA HIS A 25 7.64 -9.71 21.82
C HIS A 25 7.05 -10.76 20.85
N VAL A 26 5.96 -10.41 20.16
CA VAL A 26 5.29 -11.31 19.21
C VAL A 26 5.66 -11.01 17.75
N GLY A 27 6.17 -9.81 17.46
CA GLY A 27 6.62 -9.42 16.12
C GLY A 27 6.55 -7.92 15.90
N THR A 28 6.51 -7.52 14.63
CA THR A 28 6.41 -6.15 14.12
C THR A 28 5.46 -6.11 12.93
N ILE A 29 5.01 -4.92 12.53
CA ILE A 29 4.20 -4.76 11.32
C ILE A 29 4.91 -5.32 10.08
N ASP A 30 6.23 -5.24 10.01
CA ASP A 30 7.00 -5.82 8.92
C ASP A 30 6.85 -7.35 8.85
N ASP A 31 6.95 -8.04 10.00
CA ASP A 31 6.81 -9.50 10.07
C ASP A 31 5.44 -9.98 9.55
N TYR A 32 4.39 -9.17 9.71
CA TYR A 32 3.02 -9.53 9.32
C TYR A 32 2.57 -8.97 7.97
N MET A 33 2.95 -7.73 7.64
CA MET A 33 2.48 -7.01 6.46
C MET A 33 3.54 -6.85 5.37
N GLY A 34 4.81 -7.17 5.64
CA GLY A 34 5.90 -7.13 4.65
C GLY A 34 6.44 -5.72 4.34
N PHE A 35 6.19 -4.73 5.21
CA PHE A 35 6.81 -3.41 5.10
C PHE A 35 7.10 -2.76 6.46
N TYR A 36 8.15 -1.95 6.48
CA TYR A 36 8.52 -1.09 7.62
C TYR A 36 7.88 0.28 7.46
N ILE A 37 7.37 0.84 8.56
CA ILE A 37 6.85 2.20 8.59
C ILE A 37 8.02 3.19 8.48
N SER A 38 7.98 4.07 7.48
CA SER A 38 8.99 5.11 7.25
C SER A 38 8.34 6.42 6.80
N PHE A 39 7.54 6.99 7.70
CA PHE A 39 6.74 8.17 7.37
C PHE A 39 7.59 9.42 7.13
N ASN A 40 7.44 10.00 5.95
CA ASN A 40 8.07 11.24 5.51
C ASN A 40 9.61 11.21 5.66
N ASN A 41 10.22 10.05 5.43
CA ASN A 41 11.67 9.88 5.45
C ASN A 41 12.26 9.99 4.04
N ASP A 42 12.89 11.12 3.72
CA ASP A 42 13.49 11.35 2.40
C ASP A 42 14.73 10.48 2.14
N ASP A 43 15.34 9.85 3.16
CA ASP A 43 16.46 8.91 2.95
C ASP A 43 16.02 7.64 2.19
N ASP A 44 14.72 7.30 2.21
CA ASP A 44 14.15 6.18 1.45
C ASP A 44 13.68 6.60 0.04
N ARG A 45 13.90 7.87 -0.35
CA ARG A 45 13.51 8.39 -1.66
C ARG A 45 14.49 7.94 -2.75
N TYR A 46 13.94 7.41 -3.85
CA TYR A 46 14.72 7.08 -5.04
C TYR A 46 14.48 8.11 -6.16
N TYR A 47 15.35 8.09 -7.17
CA TYR A 47 15.30 9.00 -8.31
C TYR A 47 13.97 8.98 -9.09
N CYS A 48 13.18 7.91 -8.96
CA CYS A 48 11.89 7.73 -9.60
C CYS A 48 10.69 8.05 -8.69
N THR A 49 10.92 8.37 -7.41
CA THR A 49 9.85 8.72 -6.48
C THR A 49 9.35 10.14 -6.78
N PRO A 50 8.04 10.36 -7.03
CA PRO A 50 7.52 11.69 -7.35
C PRO A 50 7.80 12.72 -6.24
N ASP A 51 8.15 13.96 -6.61
CA ASP A 51 8.57 15.03 -5.69
C ASP A 51 7.52 15.39 -4.63
N ASP A 52 6.25 15.21 -4.95
CA ASP A 52 5.09 15.49 -4.10
C ASP A 52 4.57 14.24 -3.36
N ALA A 53 5.25 13.10 -3.52
CA ALA A 53 4.91 11.87 -2.82
C ALA A 53 5.48 11.87 -1.39
N ILE A 54 4.67 11.44 -0.43
CA ILE A 54 5.03 11.33 0.98
C ILE A 54 5.19 9.84 1.34
N ILE A 55 6.43 9.39 1.51
CA ILE A 55 6.75 7.99 1.82
C ILE A 55 6.10 7.62 3.16
N PHE A 56 5.57 6.40 3.26
CA PHE A 56 5.09 5.87 4.55
C PHE A 56 5.55 4.45 4.86
N GLY A 57 5.99 3.69 3.86
CA GLY A 57 6.41 2.32 4.06
C GLY A 57 7.47 1.89 3.07
N ARG A 58 8.39 1.01 3.48
CA ARG A 58 9.38 0.38 2.59
C ARG A 58 9.39 -1.13 2.80
N THR A 59 9.66 -1.90 1.76
CA THR A 59 9.56 -3.38 1.80
C THR A 59 10.90 -4.05 2.09
N GLY A 60 12.00 -3.29 2.09
CA GLY A 60 13.34 -3.76 2.49
C GLY A 60 14.19 -4.39 1.38
N ALA A 61 13.59 -4.67 0.22
CA ALA A 61 14.29 -5.16 -0.98
C ALA A 61 14.28 -4.10 -2.09
N ASP A 62 15.36 -4.01 -2.88
CA ASP A 62 15.45 -3.25 -4.14
C ASP A 62 15.07 -1.75 -4.12
N GLY A 63 14.88 -1.19 -2.93
CA GLY A 63 14.41 0.19 -2.74
C GLY A 63 12.90 0.34 -2.89
N ASP A 64 12.13 -0.75 -2.89
CA ASP A 64 10.68 -0.74 -3.04
C ASP A 64 9.99 -0.07 -1.85
N HIS A 65 9.07 0.85 -2.12
CA HIS A 65 8.40 1.65 -1.10
C HIS A 65 7.02 2.15 -1.51
N PHE A 66 6.18 2.44 -0.53
CA PHE A 66 4.86 3.01 -0.68
C PHE A 66 4.84 4.47 -0.24
N ALA A 67 4.09 5.28 -0.97
CA ALA A 67 3.91 6.68 -0.66
C ALA A 67 2.48 7.13 -0.92
N PHE A 68 2.07 8.17 -0.20
CA PHE A 68 0.90 8.97 -0.53
C PHE A 68 1.23 9.86 -1.72
N PHE A 69 0.36 9.91 -2.73
CA PHE A 69 0.49 10.80 -3.87
C PHE A 69 -0.44 12.00 -3.72
N THR A 70 0.10 13.22 -3.78
CA THR A 70 -0.64 14.44 -3.39
C THR A 70 -1.10 15.31 -4.56
N PHE A 71 -0.84 14.89 -5.81
CA PHE A 71 -1.11 15.61 -7.05
C PHE A 71 -0.68 17.08 -6.98
N ASN A 72 0.64 17.29 -6.89
CA ASN A 72 1.25 18.59 -6.70
C ASN A 72 0.70 19.33 -5.47
N ARG A 73 0.48 18.60 -4.36
CA ARG A 73 -0.01 19.12 -3.08
C ARG A 73 -1.44 19.65 -3.12
N SER A 74 -2.24 19.26 -4.10
CA SER A 74 -3.68 19.56 -4.13
C SER A 74 -4.44 18.81 -3.04
N ILE A 75 -3.95 17.62 -2.66
CA ILE A 75 -4.45 16.87 -1.52
C ILE A 75 -3.68 17.28 -0.25
N SER A 76 -4.42 17.81 0.72
CA SER A 76 -3.89 18.27 2.01
C SER A 76 -4.08 17.25 3.14
N ASP A 77 -5.10 16.40 3.04
CA ASP A 77 -5.35 15.30 3.98
C ASP A 77 -4.86 13.98 3.39
N LEU A 78 -3.86 13.37 4.05
CA LEU A 78 -3.29 12.10 3.60
C LEU A 78 -4.24 10.90 3.80
N GLU A 79 -5.32 11.05 4.57
CA GLU A 79 -6.40 10.03 4.60
C GLU A 79 -7.11 9.89 3.26
N GLU A 80 -7.07 10.92 2.41
CA GLU A 80 -7.72 10.96 1.10
C GLU A 80 -6.71 10.80 -0.06
N ALA A 81 -5.41 10.75 0.24
CA ALA A 81 -4.36 10.69 -0.77
C ALA A 81 -4.20 9.25 -1.31
N PRO A 82 -4.15 9.06 -2.64
CA PRO A 82 -3.90 7.75 -3.22
C PRO A 82 -2.55 7.17 -2.83
N ILE A 83 -2.47 5.85 -2.87
CA ILE A 83 -1.26 5.10 -2.56
C ILE A 83 -0.61 4.64 -3.84
N ILE A 84 0.64 5.07 -4.02
CA ILE A 84 1.52 4.58 -5.06
C ILE A 84 2.53 3.60 -4.46
N PHE A 85 2.86 2.58 -5.25
CA PHE A 85 3.95 1.66 -5.02
C PHE A 85 5.07 1.99 -6.00
N ILE A 86 6.24 2.30 -5.46
CA ILE A 86 7.43 2.69 -6.19
C ILE A 86 8.41 1.53 -6.15
N GLN A 87 8.88 1.13 -7.33
CA GLN A 87 9.78 0.02 -7.55
C GLN A 87 10.97 0.46 -8.43
N PRO A 88 12.10 0.89 -7.83
CA PRO A 88 13.23 1.48 -8.57
C PRO A 88 13.83 0.56 -9.64
N THR A 89 13.72 -0.75 -9.47
CA THR A 89 14.22 -1.78 -10.39
C THR A 89 13.26 -2.13 -11.54
N ALA A 90 12.00 -1.66 -11.48
CA ALA A 90 11.01 -1.84 -12.54
C ALA A 90 11.21 -0.80 -13.67
N PHE A 91 12.37 -0.83 -14.33
CA PHE A 91 12.79 0.17 -15.32
C PHE A 91 11.71 0.46 -16.39
N GLY A 92 11.32 1.73 -16.50
CA GLY A 92 10.29 2.20 -17.44
C GLY A 92 8.86 2.11 -16.93
N ASN A 93 8.63 1.52 -15.76
CA ASN A 93 7.33 1.46 -15.09
C ASN A 93 7.49 1.44 -13.55
N GLN A 94 8.32 2.35 -13.03
CA GLN A 94 8.72 2.34 -11.62
C GLN A 94 7.63 2.77 -10.65
N VAL A 95 6.59 3.49 -11.09
CA VAL A 95 5.56 4.04 -10.20
C VAL A 95 4.22 3.48 -10.61
N THR A 96 3.58 2.76 -9.70
CA THR A 96 2.28 2.13 -9.92
C THR A 96 1.30 2.58 -8.86
N LEU A 97 0.14 3.05 -9.28
CA LEU A 97 -0.97 3.27 -8.35
C LEU A 97 -1.54 1.91 -7.90
N VAL A 98 -1.71 1.75 -6.57
CA VAL A 98 -2.19 0.51 -5.97
C VAL A 98 -3.47 0.68 -5.13
N ALA A 99 -3.74 1.84 -4.56
CA ALA A 99 -4.99 2.09 -3.83
C ALA A 99 -5.43 3.56 -3.88
N ARG A 100 -6.73 3.80 -3.66
CA ARG A 100 -7.31 5.15 -3.64
C ARG A 100 -6.98 5.94 -2.37
N ASN A 101 -6.68 5.24 -1.28
CA ASN A 101 -6.19 5.78 -0.02
C ASN A 101 -5.57 4.69 0.87
N LEU A 102 -5.09 5.05 2.06
CA LEU A 102 -4.48 4.11 3.01
C LEU A 102 -5.46 3.06 3.53
N LYS A 103 -6.74 3.39 3.73
CA LYS A 103 -7.75 2.42 4.19
C LYS A 103 -8.03 1.35 3.15
N ASP A 104 -8.05 1.74 1.88
CA ASP A 104 -8.15 0.80 0.77
C ASP A 104 -6.88 -0.06 0.64
N PHE A 105 -5.70 0.52 0.89
CA PHE A 105 -4.44 -0.26 0.94
C PHE A 105 -4.47 -1.32 2.05
N ILE A 106 -4.99 -0.97 3.24
CA ILE A 106 -5.20 -1.93 4.33
C ILE A 106 -6.23 -3.00 3.93
N ALA A 107 -7.32 -2.61 3.26
CA ALA A 107 -8.32 -3.54 2.76
C ALA A 107 -7.74 -4.52 1.73
N LEU A 108 -6.86 -4.05 0.85
CA LEU A 108 -6.12 -4.91 -0.08
C LEU A 108 -5.28 -5.94 0.67
N PHE A 109 -4.52 -5.52 1.69
CA PHE A 109 -3.77 -6.45 2.53
C PHE A 109 -4.68 -7.47 3.22
N ILE A 110 -5.82 -7.07 3.77
CA ILE A 110 -6.75 -8.02 4.43
C ILE A 110 -7.23 -9.11 3.45
N ASN A 111 -7.47 -8.73 2.19
CA ASN A 111 -7.93 -9.68 1.17
C ASN A 111 -6.79 -10.55 0.64
N LEU A 112 -5.67 -9.94 0.26
CA LEU A 112 -4.52 -10.61 -0.36
C LEU A 112 -3.61 -11.31 0.64
N LYS A 113 -3.55 -10.85 1.89
CA LYS A 113 -2.63 -11.30 2.96
C LYS A 113 -1.15 -11.25 2.56
N GLU A 114 -0.85 -10.60 1.44
CA GLU A 114 0.46 -10.53 0.83
C GLU A 114 0.52 -9.32 -0.10
N ILE A 115 1.21 -8.26 0.33
CA ILE A 115 1.27 -7.00 -0.43
C ILE A 115 2.19 -7.11 -1.65
N TYR A 116 3.15 -8.04 -1.67
CA TYR A 116 4.07 -8.22 -2.79
C TYR A 116 3.37 -8.68 -4.06
N VAL A 117 2.13 -9.18 -3.97
CA VAL A 117 1.29 -9.44 -5.14
C VAL A 117 1.10 -8.15 -5.98
N LEU A 118 1.09 -6.97 -5.35
CA LEU A 118 0.91 -5.67 -6.01
C LEU A 118 2.01 -5.35 -7.05
N GLU A 119 3.22 -5.86 -6.86
CA GLU A 119 4.32 -5.74 -7.84
C GLU A 119 3.95 -6.37 -9.19
N ARG A 120 3.23 -7.49 -9.13
CA ARG A 120 2.96 -8.34 -10.31
C ARG A 120 1.71 -7.92 -11.06
N PHE A 121 0.90 -7.03 -10.50
CA PHE A 121 -0.37 -6.60 -11.08
C PHE A 121 -0.27 -5.96 -12.47
N ARG A 122 0.90 -5.46 -12.85
CA ARG A 122 1.15 -4.95 -14.22
C ARG A 122 1.25 -6.06 -15.28
N PHE A 123 1.47 -7.31 -14.88
CA PHE A 123 1.67 -8.43 -15.79
C PHE A 123 0.39 -9.23 -16.06
N TYR A 124 -0.63 -9.09 -15.20
CA TYR A 124 -1.90 -9.78 -15.36
C TYR A 124 -2.72 -9.15 -16.48
N LYS A 125 -3.16 -9.96 -17.45
CA LYS A 125 -3.99 -9.48 -18.57
C LYS A 125 -5.48 -9.60 -18.26
N ASN A 126 -5.82 -10.47 -17.32
CA ASN A 126 -7.18 -10.79 -16.92
C ASN A 126 -7.18 -11.39 -15.50
N LYS A 127 -8.38 -11.54 -14.92
CA LYS A 127 -8.57 -12.08 -13.57
C LYS A 127 -8.08 -13.52 -13.40
N LEU A 128 -8.12 -14.34 -14.45
CA LEU A 128 -7.63 -15.72 -14.41
C LEU A 128 -6.11 -15.75 -14.26
N ASP A 129 -5.37 -14.89 -14.97
CA ASP A 129 -3.92 -14.77 -14.82
C ASP A 129 -3.54 -14.42 -13.37
N PHE A 130 -4.22 -13.41 -12.79
CA PHE A 130 -4.06 -13.03 -11.39
C PHE A 130 -4.36 -14.20 -10.44
N THR A 131 -5.49 -14.88 -10.64
CA THR A 131 -5.92 -15.96 -9.74
C THR A 131 -4.96 -17.15 -9.77
N ASN A 132 -4.49 -17.53 -10.96
CA ASN A 132 -3.52 -18.61 -11.10
C ASN A 132 -2.19 -18.23 -10.44
N ASP A 133 -1.67 -17.04 -10.73
CA ASP A 133 -0.42 -16.56 -10.15
C ASP A 133 -0.48 -16.45 -8.63
N TYR A 134 -1.58 -15.92 -8.10
CA TYR A 134 -1.84 -15.82 -6.66
C TYR A 134 -1.84 -17.20 -6.00
N ASN A 135 -2.54 -18.17 -6.60
CA ASN A 135 -2.60 -19.54 -6.09
C ASN A 135 -1.25 -20.25 -6.14
N ASP A 136 -0.52 -20.10 -7.25
CA ASP A 136 0.72 -20.83 -7.50
C ASP A 136 1.90 -20.28 -6.69
N ASN A 137 1.92 -18.97 -6.40
CA ASN A 137 3.09 -18.32 -5.79
C ASN A 137 2.90 -17.88 -4.34
N TYR A 138 1.66 -17.76 -3.84
CA TYR A 138 1.41 -17.14 -2.53
C TYR A 138 0.51 -17.95 -1.61
N MET A 139 -0.44 -18.72 -2.16
CA MET A 139 -1.49 -19.36 -1.36
C MET A 139 -0.95 -20.36 -0.32
N GLU A 140 0.08 -21.14 -0.64
CA GLU A 140 0.65 -22.09 0.33
C GLU A 140 1.32 -21.38 1.50
N ASP A 141 2.14 -20.35 1.25
CA ASP A 141 2.79 -19.57 2.31
C ASP A 141 1.76 -18.79 3.17
N ILE A 142 0.69 -18.29 2.54
CA ILE A 142 -0.41 -17.64 3.24
C ILE A 142 -1.13 -18.62 4.18
N LYS A 143 -1.36 -19.87 3.74
CA LYS A 143 -1.94 -20.91 4.60
C LYS A 143 -1.02 -21.29 5.75
N MET A 144 0.30 -21.39 5.50
CA MET A 144 1.26 -21.68 6.56
C MET A 144 1.29 -20.61 7.65
N ARG A 145 0.96 -19.36 7.30
CA ARG A 145 0.89 -18.20 8.20
C ARG A 145 -0.53 -17.82 8.61
N GLU A 146 -1.50 -18.74 8.53
CA GLU A 146 -2.92 -18.43 8.76
C GLU A 146 -3.19 -17.81 10.14
N SER A 147 -2.55 -18.31 11.20
CA SER A 147 -2.71 -17.76 12.55
C SER A 147 -2.16 -16.34 12.68
N ASP A 148 -1.01 -16.07 12.06
CA ASP A 148 -0.40 -14.74 12.03
C ASP A 148 -1.26 -13.76 11.24
N ASN A 149 -1.74 -14.19 10.07
CA ASN A 149 -2.68 -13.45 9.24
C ASN A 149 -3.97 -13.12 9.99
N HIS A 150 -4.54 -14.08 10.71
CA HIS A 150 -5.74 -13.83 11.52
C HIS A 150 -5.48 -12.79 12.61
N LEU A 151 -4.38 -12.90 13.35
CA LEU A 151 -4.00 -11.96 14.40
C LEU A 151 -3.89 -10.53 13.86
N ILE A 152 -3.11 -10.32 12.79
CA ILE A 152 -2.89 -8.96 12.27
C ILE A 152 -4.18 -8.38 11.66
N ILE A 153 -4.99 -9.18 10.98
CA ILE A 153 -6.26 -8.72 10.40
C ILE A 153 -7.24 -8.27 11.48
N GLU A 154 -7.36 -9.02 12.58
CA GLU A 154 -8.22 -8.62 13.70
C GLU A 154 -7.70 -7.33 14.35
N LEU A 155 -6.39 -7.21 14.59
CA LEU A 155 -5.80 -5.97 15.12
C LEU A 155 -6.08 -4.77 14.22
N LEU A 156 -5.96 -4.91 12.91
CA LEU A 156 -6.26 -3.85 11.95
C LEU A 156 -7.75 -3.45 12.02
N LYS A 157 -8.67 -4.42 11.97
CA LYS A 157 -10.12 -4.18 12.01
C LYS A 157 -10.59 -3.57 13.32
N GLU A 158 -10.01 -3.96 14.46
CA GLU A 158 -10.36 -3.44 15.78
C GLU A 158 -9.87 -2.01 16.01
N ASN A 159 -8.71 -1.65 15.46
CA ASN A 159 -8.06 -0.38 15.76
C ASN A 159 -8.29 0.69 14.68
N ILE A 160 -8.54 0.30 13.42
CA ILE A 160 -8.65 1.23 12.29
C ILE A 160 -10.10 1.24 11.79
N LYS A 161 -10.75 2.40 11.88
CA LYS A 161 -12.15 2.56 11.47
C LYS A 161 -12.29 2.89 9.99
N GLY A 162 -13.35 2.34 9.38
CA GLY A 162 -13.72 2.67 8.00
C GLY A 162 -12.82 2.03 6.95
N ILE A 163 -12.14 0.93 7.27
CA ILE A 163 -11.51 0.07 6.26
C ILE A 163 -12.57 -0.32 5.23
N ALA A 164 -12.29 -0.11 3.96
CA ALA A 164 -13.23 -0.42 2.89
C ALA A 164 -13.45 -1.93 2.74
N GLU A 165 -14.65 -2.31 2.31
CA GLU A 165 -14.92 -3.66 1.83
C GLU A 165 -14.51 -3.73 0.35
N ILE A 166 -13.67 -4.73 0.00
CA ILE A 166 -13.25 -5.01 -1.38
C ILE A 166 -13.76 -6.42 -1.71
N ASP A 167 -14.79 -6.49 -2.54
CA ASP A 167 -15.38 -7.76 -2.98
C ASP A 167 -14.48 -8.50 -3.99
N ASP A 168 -13.82 -7.74 -4.86
CA ASP A 168 -12.96 -8.26 -5.92
C ASP A 168 -11.71 -7.40 -6.05
N VAL A 169 -10.59 -7.92 -5.55
CA VAL A 169 -9.31 -7.21 -5.57
C VAL A 169 -8.84 -6.90 -7.00
N TYR A 170 -9.08 -7.81 -7.94
CA TYR A 170 -8.63 -7.61 -9.31
C TYR A 170 -9.41 -6.45 -9.96
N GLU A 171 -10.74 -6.51 -9.90
CA GLU A 171 -11.58 -5.44 -10.45
C GLU A 171 -11.32 -4.10 -9.75
N TYR A 172 -11.18 -4.09 -8.43
CA TYR A 172 -10.84 -2.90 -7.66
C TYR A 172 -9.56 -2.23 -8.16
N ILE A 173 -8.46 -2.98 -8.37
CA ILE A 173 -7.20 -2.41 -8.83
C ILE A 173 -7.32 -1.87 -10.26
N ILE A 174 -8.01 -2.60 -11.15
CA ILE A 174 -8.23 -2.17 -12.53
C ILE A 174 -9.08 -0.89 -12.58
N GLU A 175 -10.14 -0.79 -11.79
CA GLU A 175 -11.00 0.40 -11.72
C GLU A 175 -10.27 1.60 -11.11
N SER A 176 -9.53 1.39 -10.02
CA SER A 176 -8.78 2.46 -9.35
C SER A 176 -7.76 3.10 -10.28
N ARG A 177 -7.06 2.29 -11.10
CA ARG A 177 -6.12 2.79 -12.10
C ARG A 177 -6.81 3.62 -13.18
N LYS A 178 -7.95 3.17 -13.70
CA LYS A 178 -8.74 3.93 -14.70
C LYS A 178 -9.23 5.26 -14.14
N GLN A 179 -9.75 5.29 -12.92
CA GLN A 179 -10.28 6.52 -12.31
C GLN A 179 -9.20 7.58 -12.13
N ILE A 180 -7.99 7.18 -11.78
CA ILE A 180 -6.89 8.10 -11.55
C ILE A 180 -6.21 8.52 -12.86
N GLU A 181 -6.13 7.65 -13.87
CA GLU A 181 -5.79 8.08 -15.23
C GLU A 181 -6.78 9.13 -15.75
N LEU A 182 -8.08 8.98 -15.48
CA LEU A 182 -9.07 9.99 -15.83
C LEU A 182 -8.93 11.27 -15.00
N GLY A 183 -8.62 11.18 -13.71
CA GLY A 183 -8.36 12.33 -12.84
C GLY A 183 -7.16 13.16 -13.30
N ILE A 184 -6.03 12.49 -13.60
CA ILE A 184 -4.81 13.14 -14.12
C ILE A 184 -5.09 13.83 -15.46
N ASN A 185 -5.81 13.18 -16.38
CA ASN A 185 -6.10 13.76 -17.69
C ASN A 185 -7.13 14.91 -17.65
N ASN A 186 -7.97 14.98 -16.60
CA ASN A 186 -8.94 16.07 -16.45
C ASN A 186 -8.34 17.30 -15.76
N ASP A 187 -7.27 17.14 -14.98
CA ASP A 187 -6.58 18.23 -14.28
C ASP A 187 -5.42 18.85 -15.10
N ASP A 188 -5.10 18.30 -16.29
CA ASP A 188 -4.10 18.86 -17.22
C ASP A 188 -4.61 20.06 -18.06
N PHE A 189 -5.85 20.52 -17.85
CA PHE A 189 -6.35 21.78 -18.41
C PHE A 189 -7.36 22.47 -17.47
N GLY A 190 -6.86 23.11 -16.41
CA GLY A 190 -7.62 24.03 -15.53
C GLY A 190 -6.81 25.25 -15.14
#